data_AF-A0A7C1A6F2-F1
#
_entry.id   AF-A0A7C1A6F2-F1
#
_cell.length_a   1.000
_cell.length_b   1.000
_cell.length_c   1.000
_cell.angle_alpha   90.00
_cell.angle_beta   90.00
_cell.angle_gamma   90.00
#
_symmetry.space_group_name_H-M   'P 1'
#
loop_
_entity.id
_entity.type
_entity.pdbx_description
1 polymer ?
#
loop_
_entity_poly.entity_id
_entity_poly.type
_entity_poly.pdbx_seq_one_letter_code
_entity_poly.pdbx_strand_id
1 'polypeptide(L)'
;MAKYTVQSGHIKHGRKGEKTAKTYAPGEDIELTEEEAQSIGANVKPAGKEPKKLDEKKTIEVIEHAANEDEVYRIVQDDERPSVLKAAEEKIKSLKKGK
;
A
#
# COMPACT_ATOMS: atom_id res chain seq x y z
N MET A 1 6.21 -15.40 -7.25
CA MET A 1 6.39 -15.26 -5.79
C MET A 1 6.39 -13.77 -5.48
N ALA A 2 5.80 -13.34 -4.37
CA ALA A 2 5.77 -11.92 -4.02
C ALA A 2 7.04 -11.59 -3.24
N LYS A 3 7.61 -10.40 -3.46
CA LYS A 3 8.73 -9.93 -2.65
C LYS A 3 8.20 -9.34 -1.36
N TYR A 4 8.89 -9.63 -0.27
CA TYR A 4 8.65 -9.07 1.04
C TYR A 4 9.96 -8.50 1.58
N THR A 5 9.93 -7.37 2.27
CA THR A 5 11.08 -6.79 2.94
C THR A 5 11.06 -7.21 4.40
N VAL A 6 12.19 -7.72 4.90
CA VAL A 6 12.37 -8.06 6.30
C VAL A 6 12.29 -6.79 7.14
N GLN A 7 11.42 -6.77 8.14
CA GLN A 7 11.23 -5.61 9.01
C GLN A 7 12.02 -5.71 10.31
N SER A 8 12.03 -6.89 10.94
CA SER A 8 12.62 -7.06 12.26
C SER A 8 13.21 -8.45 12.41
N GLY A 9 14.41 -8.51 13.01
CA GLY A 9 15.17 -9.74 13.19
C GLY A 9 15.76 -10.30 11.89
N HIS A 10 16.70 -11.22 12.05
CA HIS A 10 17.24 -11.98 10.92
C HIS A 10 16.27 -13.12 10.59
N ILE A 11 15.89 -13.23 9.32
CA ILE A 11 14.99 -14.29 8.84
C ILE A 11 15.79 -15.32 8.08
N LYS A 12 15.74 -16.57 8.53
CA LYS A 12 16.34 -17.68 7.79
C LYS A 12 15.29 -18.31 6.90
N HIS A 13 15.49 -18.23 5.59
CA HIS A 13 14.56 -18.78 4.62
C HIS A 13 15.28 -19.43 3.44
N GLY A 14 14.74 -20.54 2.97
CA GLY A 14 15.16 -21.27 1.79
C GLY A 14 14.15 -22.34 1.45
N ARG A 15 14.00 -22.67 0.17
CA ARG A 15 13.05 -23.69 -0.27
C ARG A 15 13.36 -25.03 0.40
N LYS A 16 12.30 -25.73 0.81
CA LYS A 16 12.40 -27.00 1.53
C LYS A 16 13.17 -28.03 0.69
N GLY A 17 14.33 -28.47 1.18
CA GLY A 17 15.22 -29.43 0.51
C GLY A 17 16.44 -28.81 -0.20
N GLU A 18 16.52 -27.48 -0.29
CA GLU A 18 17.66 -26.78 -0.85
C GLU A 18 18.68 -26.41 0.24
N LYS A 19 19.98 -26.67 0.01
CA LYS A 19 21.08 -26.23 0.90
C LYS A 19 21.30 -24.70 0.89
N THR A 20 20.42 -23.96 0.22
CA THR A 20 20.54 -22.53 -0.10
C THR A 20 19.76 -21.64 0.87
N ALA A 21 19.36 -22.15 2.05
CA ALA A 21 18.73 -21.33 3.07
C ALA A 21 19.63 -20.13 3.43
N LYS A 22 19.20 -18.94 3.04
CA LYS A 22 19.88 -17.68 3.29
C LYS A 22 19.29 -17.01 4.51
N THR A 23 20.14 -16.28 5.22
CA THR A 23 19.72 -15.41 6.31
C THR A 23 19.58 -14.02 5.73
N TYR A 24 18.39 -13.45 5.85
CA TYR A 24 18.02 -12.12 5.39
C TYR A 24 18.02 -11.17 6.57
N ALA A 25 18.75 -10.07 6.47
CA ALA A 25 18.78 -9.03 7.49
C ALA A 25 17.58 -8.08 7.37
N PRO A 26 17.23 -7.32 8.43
CA PRO A 26 16.26 -6.25 8.34
C PRO A 26 16.59 -5.27 7.20
N GLY A 27 15.61 -4.98 6.35
CA GLY A 27 15.75 -4.15 5.16
C GLY A 27 16.05 -4.92 3.87
N GLU A 28 16.36 -6.23 3.94
CA GLU A 28 16.55 -7.04 2.74
C GLU A 28 15.23 -7.56 2.17
N ASP A 29 15.20 -7.74 0.84
CA ASP A 29 14.07 -8.33 0.14
C ASP A 29 14.21 -9.85 0.04
N ILE A 30 13.13 -10.54 0.37
CA ILE A 30 12.97 -11.98 0.37
C ILE A 30 11.73 -12.36 -0.47
N GLU A 31 11.85 -13.36 -1.33
CA GLU A 31 10.71 -13.87 -2.09
C GLU A 31 9.95 -14.90 -1.26
N LEU A 32 8.67 -14.63 -0.99
CA LEU A 32 7.80 -15.49 -0.21
C LEU A 32 6.48 -15.73 -0.94
N THR A 33 5.87 -16.88 -0.68
CA THR A 33 4.44 -17.09 -0.94
C THR A 33 3.58 -16.37 0.10
N GLU A 34 2.28 -16.20 -0.16
CA GLU A 34 1.37 -15.58 0.81
C GLU A 34 1.29 -16.38 2.12
N GLU A 35 1.30 -17.71 2.04
CA GLU A 35 1.30 -18.60 3.21
C GLU A 35 2.58 -18.49 4.04
N GLU A 36 3.75 -18.36 3.37
CA GLU A 36 5.03 -18.18 4.06
C GLU A 36 5.14 -16.80 4.70
N ALA A 37 4.69 -15.75 4.01
CA ALA A 37 4.66 -14.41 4.58
C ALA A 37 3.71 -14.32 5.79
N GLN A 38 2.55 -14.98 5.74
CA GLN A 38 1.65 -15.09 6.89
C GLN A 38 2.28 -15.86 8.05
N SER A 39 3.00 -16.94 7.76
CA SER A 39 3.72 -17.73 8.78
C SER A 39 4.83 -16.93 9.46
N ILE A 40 5.51 -16.04 8.72
CA ILE A 40 6.54 -15.14 9.25
C ILE A 40 5.92 -13.92 9.97
N GLY A 41 4.72 -13.52 9.56
CA GLY A 41 3.91 -12.48 10.21
C GLY A 41 4.55 -11.10 10.15
N ALA A 42 4.55 -10.39 11.28
CA ALA A 42 5.03 -9.01 11.39
C ALA A 42 6.54 -8.82 11.12
N ASN A 43 7.31 -9.89 10.93
CA ASN A 43 8.73 -9.80 10.60
C ASN A 43 8.98 -9.49 9.12
N VAL A 44 7.97 -9.59 8.25
CA VAL A 44 8.06 -9.24 6.84
C VAL A 44 6.90 -8.37 6.38
N LYS A 45 7.18 -7.38 5.55
CA LYS A 45 6.15 -6.57 4.87
C LYS A 45 6.26 -6.78 3.36
N PRO A 46 5.18 -6.67 2.58
CA PRO A 46 5.30 -6.77 1.13
C PRO A 46 6.26 -5.70 0.60
N ALA A 47 7.33 -6.13 -0.07
CA ALA A 47 8.32 -5.27 -0.68
C ALA A 47 7.67 -4.58 -1.88
N GLY A 48 7.59 -3.25 -1.83
CA GLY A 48 7.00 -2.48 -2.92
C GLY A 48 5.48 -2.54 -3.02
N LYS A 49 4.75 -2.99 -2.00
CA LYS A 49 3.36 -2.50 -1.84
C LYS A 49 3.41 -1.12 -1.21
N GLU A 50 3.78 -0.11 -2.01
CA GLU A 50 2.92 1.08 -1.96
C GLU A 50 1.49 0.54 -2.16
N PRO A 51 0.50 0.97 -1.35
CA PRO A 51 -0.89 0.64 -1.67
C PRO A 51 -1.05 1.00 -3.14
N LYS A 52 -1.50 0.05 -3.98
CA LYS A 52 -1.74 0.32 -5.40
C LYS A 52 -2.54 1.61 -5.43
N LYS A 53 -1.90 2.75 -5.76
CA LYS A 53 -2.62 4.00 -5.95
C LYS A 53 -3.68 3.62 -6.96
N LEU A 54 -4.95 3.78 -6.58
CA LEU A 54 -6.05 3.53 -7.50
C LEU A 54 -5.72 4.29 -8.79
N ASP A 55 -6.02 3.71 -9.94
CA ASP A 55 -5.91 4.44 -11.21
C ASP A 55 -6.53 5.82 -11.05
N GLU A 56 -5.95 6.83 -11.70
CA GLU A 56 -6.36 8.24 -11.52
C GLU A 56 -7.88 8.40 -11.67
N LYS A 57 -8.46 7.73 -12.67
CA LYS A 57 -9.90 7.71 -12.91
C LYS A 57 -10.73 7.13 -11.75
N LYS A 58 -10.29 6.00 -11.18
CA LYS A 58 -10.98 5.39 -10.03
C LYS A 58 -10.86 6.25 -8.79
N THR A 59 -9.72 6.90 -8.60
CA THR A 59 -9.50 7.81 -7.47
C THR A 59 -10.47 8.99 -7.55
N ILE A 60 -10.61 9.59 -8.73
CA ILE A 60 -11.56 10.68 -8.99
C ILE A 60 -13.00 10.22 -8.75
N GLU A 61 -13.41 9.05 -9.25
CA GLU A 61 -14.76 8.52 -9.02
C GLU A 61 -15.07 8.36 -7.52
N VAL A 62 -14.11 7.83 -6.74
CA VAL A 62 -14.26 7.69 -5.28
C VAL A 62 -14.39 9.06 -4.60
N ILE A 63 -13.64 10.08 -5.06
CA ILE A 63 -13.77 11.46 -4.58
C ILE A 63 -15.16 12.03 -4.90
N GLU A 64 -15.65 11.85 -6.13
CA GLU A 64 -16.96 12.36 -6.56
C GLU A 64 -18.12 11.78 -5.74
N HIS A 65 -17.99 10.53 -5.28
CA HIS A 65 -18.96 9.86 -4.43
C HIS A 65 -18.76 10.10 -2.92
N ALA A 66 -17.72 10.84 -2.53
CA ALA A 66 -17.42 11.05 -1.12
C ALA A 66 -18.57 11.77 -0.39
N ALA A 67 -18.89 11.30 0.83
CA ALA A 67 -20.01 11.80 1.61
C ALA A 67 -19.71 13.09 2.36
N ASN A 68 -18.44 13.34 2.68
CA ASN A 68 -17.99 14.47 3.48
C ASN A 68 -16.52 14.84 3.16
N GLU A 69 -16.08 15.99 3.68
CA GLU A 69 -14.74 16.54 3.40
C GLU A 69 -13.62 15.68 3.99
N ASP A 70 -13.82 15.09 5.17
CA ASP A 70 -12.83 14.23 5.85
C ASP A 70 -12.50 12.98 5.03
N GLU A 71 -13.51 12.39 4.39
CA GLU A 71 -13.35 11.28 3.45
C GLU A 71 -12.53 11.68 2.22
N VAL A 72 -12.81 12.86 1.63
CA VAL A 72 -12.03 13.39 0.50
C VAL A 72 -10.55 13.58 0.90
N TYR A 73 -10.26 14.18 2.05
CA TYR A 73 -8.90 14.40 2.52
C TYR A 73 -8.14 13.09 2.74
N ARG A 74 -8.80 12.03 3.25
CA ARG A 74 -8.18 10.71 3.40
C ARG A 74 -7.84 10.06 2.07
N ILE A 75 -8.68 10.24 1.06
CA ILE A 75 -8.45 9.66 -0.28
C ILE A 75 -7.22 10.30 -0.93
N VAL A 76 -7.03 11.61 -0.78
CA VAL A 76 -5.95 12.35 -1.45
C VAL A 76 -4.72 12.64 -0.59
N GLN A 77 -4.66 12.08 0.62
CA GLN A 77 -3.65 12.42 1.63
C GLN A 77 -2.19 12.31 1.12
N ASP A 78 -1.90 11.28 0.32
CA ASP A 78 -0.57 11.00 -0.25
C ASP A 78 -0.59 11.08 -1.79
N ASP A 79 -1.57 11.78 -2.36
CA ASP A 79 -1.84 11.79 -3.79
C ASP A 79 -1.38 13.11 -4.43
N GLU A 80 -0.28 13.07 -5.19
CA GLU A 80 0.35 14.26 -5.79
C GLU A 80 -0.16 14.55 -7.23
N ARG A 81 -1.15 13.79 -7.70
CA ARG A 81 -1.66 13.91 -9.07
C ARG A 81 -2.55 15.15 -9.20
N PRO A 82 -2.24 16.10 -10.11
CA PRO A 82 -2.98 17.36 -10.20
C PRO A 82 -4.46 17.17 -10.55
N SER A 83 -4.82 16.17 -11.37
CA SER A 83 -6.22 15.84 -11.70
C SER A 83 -7.02 15.41 -10.46
N VAL A 84 -6.40 14.58 -9.60
CA VAL A 84 -7.03 14.05 -8.38
C VAL A 84 -7.22 15.15 -7.35
N LEU A 85 -6.19 15.98 -7.13
CA LEU A 85 -6.25 17.11 -6.22
C LEU A 85 -7.33 18.13 -6.65
N LYS A 86 -7.40 18.43 -7.95
CA LYS A 86 -8.45 19.31 -8.48
C LYS A 86 -9.86 18.75 -8.24
N ALA A 87 -10.07 17.46 -8.49
CA ALA A 87 -11.36 16.80 -8.22
C ALA A 87 -11.73 16.88 -6.72
N ALA A 88 -10.75 16.67 -5.83
CA ALA A 88 -10.94 16.81 -4.39
C ALA A 88 -11.35 18.23 -3.99
N GLU A 89 -10.67 19.26 -4.51
CA GLU A 89 -11.02 20.65 -4.26
C GLU A 89 -12.45 20.99 -4.73
N GLU A 90 -12.83 20.57 -5.94
CA GLU A 90 -14.17 20.79 -6.48
C GLU A 90 -15.24 20.09 -5.63
N LYS A 91 -14.98 18.86 -5.21
CA LYS A 91 -15.88 18.11 -4.33
C LYS A 91 -16.03 18.77 -2.96
N ILE A 92 -14.93 19.16 -2.31
CA ILE A 92 -14.95 19.86 -1.02
C ILE A 92 -15.75 21.15 -1.13
N LYS A 93 -15.55 21.92 -2.20
CA LYS A 93 -16.31 23.15 -2.46
C LYS A 93 -17.82 22.88 -2.62
N SER A 94 -18.18 21.80 -3.31
CA SER A 94 -19.58 21.37 -3.47
C SER A 94 -20.21 20.99 -2.13
N LEU A 95 -19.49 20.21 -1.31
CA LEU A 95 -19.94 19.81 0.03
C LEU A 95 -20.11 21.00 0.99
N LYS A 96 -19.23 22.01 0.92
CA LYS A 96 -19.37 23.25 1.70
C LYS A 96 -20.55 24.12 1.26
N LYS A 97 -20.91 24.10 -0.03
CA LYS A 97 -22.00 24.92 -0.57
C LYS A 97 -23.39 24.34 -0.25
N GLY A 98 -23.48 23.04 0.06
CA GLY A 98 -24.71 22.37 0.43
C GLY A 98 -25.03 22.37 1.94
N LYS A 99 -24.19 23.02 2.76
CA LYS A 99 -24.34 23.17 4.22
C LYS A 99 -24.92 24.53 4.57
#